data_AF-A0A7L1WTF1-F1
#
_entry.id   AF-A0A7L1WTF1-F1
#
_cell.length_a   1.000
_cell.length_b   1.000
_cell.length_c   1.000
_cell.angle_alpha   90.00
_cell.angle_beta   90.00
_cell.angle_gamma   90.00
#
_symmetry.space_group_name_H-M   'P 1'
#
loop_
_entity.id
_entity.type
_entity.pdbx_description
1 polymer ?
#
loop_
_entity_poly.entity_id
_entity_poly.type
_entity_poly.pdbx_seq_one_letter_code
_entity_poly.pdbx_strand_id
1 'polypeptide(L)'
;RRPEAALPTIYAITPTYSRPVQKAELTRLANTFRQVSRLHWILVEDAAARSELVTRFVAGAGLPCTHLHVPTPRRYKRPGLPRATEQRNAGLAWLRQRHQHLPPPQPGVLFFADDDNTYSLELFQEMRTTRKVSVWPVGLVGGRRYERPVVENGKVVGWYTGWRADRPFAIDMAGFAVSLQVILSHPKAVFKRRGSQPGMQESDFLKQITTVEELEPKANNCTKVLVWHTRTEKVNLANEPKYHLDTVNIEV
;
A
#
# COMPACT_ATOMS: atom_id res chain seq x y z
N ARG A 1 -7.72 8.50 -27.09
CA ARG A 1 -6.78 7.99 -26.05
C ARG A 1 -5.87 9.15 -25.66
N ARG A 2 -5.74 9.51 -24.38
CA ARG A 2 -4.76 10.55 -23.97
C ARG A 2 -3.34 10.02 -24.24
N PRO A 3 -2.38 10.86 -24.67
CA PRO A 3 -0.98 10.45 -24.80
C PRO A 3 -0.48 9.88 -23.47
N GLU A 4 0.33 8.82 -23.51
CA GLU A 4 0.87 8.18 -22.29
C GLU A 4 1.73 9.16 -21.45
N ALA A 5 2.29 10.21 -22.07
CA ALA A 5 2.98 11.29 -21.36
C ALA A 5 2.06 12.13 -20.45
N ALA A 6 0.75 12.14 -20.68
CA ALA A 6 -0.23 12.96 -19.98
C ALA A 6 -1.02 12.22 -18.88
N LEU A 7 -0.73 10.93 -18.66
CA LEU A 7 -1.41 10.16 -17.60
C LEU A 7 -0.81 10.49 -16.22
N PRO A 8 -1.64 10.56 -15.16
CA PRO A 8 -1.13 10.70 -13.81
C PRO A 8 -0.25 9.52 -13.40
N THR A 9 0.89 9.79 -12.76
CA THR A 9 1.76 8.74 -12.23
C THR A 9 1.15 8.14 -10.96
N ILE A 10 1.08 6.81 -10.86
CA ILE A 10 0.72 6.11 -9.61
C ILE A 10 2.01 5.81 -8.85
N TYR A 11 2.12 6.33 -7.63
CA TYR A 11 3.16 5.96 -6.68
C TYR A 11 2.62 4.87 -5.76
N ALA A 12 3.10 3.64 -5.93
CA ALA A 12 2.72 2.52 -5.07
C ALA A 12 3.76 2.37 -3.96
N ILE A 13 3.41 2.69 -2.72
CA ILE A 13 4.27 2.44 -1.55
C ILE A 13 4.01 1.02 -1.05
N THR A 14 5.03 0.17 -1.13
CA THR A 14 4.98 -1.22 -0.69
C THR A 14 5.97 -1.46 0.43
N PRO A 15 5.52 -1.62 1.68
CA PRO A 15 6.36 -2.13 2.75
C PRO A 15 6.62 -3.63 2.52
N THR A 16 7.84 -4.09 2.77
CA THR A 16 8.19 -5.52 2.72
C THR A 16 9.16 -5.88 3.84
N TYR A 17 9.30 -7.18 4.14
CA TYR A 17 10.25 -7.69 5.11
C TYR A 17 10.69 -9.11 4.74
N SER A 18 11.90 -9.47 5.15
CA SER A 18 12.49 -10.78 4.89
C SER A 18 11.71 -11.90 5.57
N ARG A 19 11.24 -12.84 4.75
CA ARG A 19 10.52 -14.06 5.13
C ARG A 19 10.55 -15.06 3.97
N PRO A 20 10.30 -16.36 4.20
CA PRO A 20 10.41 -17.38 3.15
C PRO A 20 9.61 -17.10 1.87
N VAL A 21 8.45 -16.44 1.98
CA VAL A 21 7.61 -16.12 0.81
C VAL A 21 7.93 -14.77 0.16
N GLN A 22 8.87 -13.97 0.71
CA GLN A 22 9.06 -12.57 0.30
C GLN A 22 9.26 -12.43 -1.21
N LYS A 23 10.18 -13.21 -1.80
CA LYS A 23 10.49 -13.13 -3.22
C LYS A 23 9.29 -13.54 -4.08
N ALA A 24 8.54 -14.57 -3.68
CA ALA A 24 7.34 -15.00 -4.38
C ALA A 24 6.24 -13.92 -4.37
N GLU A 25 6.02 -13.29 -3.20
CA GLU A 25 5.04 -12.21 -3.03
C GLU A 25 5.39 -10.99 -3.89
N LEU A 26 6.66 -10.57 -3.84
CA LEU A 26 7.15 -9.48 -4.69
C LEU A 26 7.08 -9.83 -6.18
N THR A 27 7.34 -11.09 -6.56
CA THR A 27 7.27 -11.57 -7.95
C THR A 27 5.86 -11.40 -8.52
N ARG A 28 4.84 -11.91 -7.84
CA ARG A 28 3.45 -11.80 -8.33
C ARG A 28 2.97 -10.35 -8.32
N LEU A 29 3.37 -9.56 -7.32
CA LEU A 29 3.02 -8.14 -7.26
C LEU A 29 3.65 -7.37 -8.42
N ALA A 30 4.94 -7.60 -8.69
CA ALA A 30 5.66 -6.99 -9.81
C ALA A 30 5.04 -7.40 -11.16
N ASN A 31 4.61 -8.65 -11.33
CA ASN A 31 3.91 -9.10 -12.54
C ASN A 31 2.62 -8.33 -12.78
N THR A 32 1.86 -8.00 -11.73
CA THR A 32 0.69 -7.12 -11.84
C THR A 32 1.10 -5.68 -12.16
N PHE A 33 2.05 -5.11 -11.41
CA PHE A 33 2.45 -3.70 -11.56
C PHE A 33 3.08 -3.39 -12.91
N ARG A 34 3.81 -4.34 -13.52
CA ARG A 34 4.43 -4.17 -14.85
C ARG A 34 3.40 -3.92 -15.95
N GLN A 35 2.16 -4.33 -15.76
CA GLN A 35 1.05 -4.11 -16.70
C GLN A 35 0.37 -2.74 -16.52
N VAL A 36 0.78 -1.97 -15.52
CA VAL A 36 0.17 -0.67 -15.18
C VAL A 36 1.02 0.45 -15.76
N SER A 37 0.55 1.11 -16.83
CA SER A 37 1.19 2.32 -17.37
C SER A 37 1.42 3.37 -16.29
N ARG A 38 2.59 4.01 -16.32
CA ARG A 38 3.01 5.07 -15.39
C ARG A 38 2.86 4.73 -13.91
N LEU A 39 3.27 3.53 -13.54
CA LEU A 39 3.44 3.17 -12.13
C LEU A 39 4.91 3.37 -11.73
N HIS A 40 5.12 4.07 -10.62
CA HIS A 40 6.40 4.17 -9.92
C HIS A 40 6.28 3.40 -8.62
N TRP A 41 7.05 2.32 -8.48
CA TRP A 41 7.05 1.48 -7.30
C TRP A 41 8.01 2.01 -6.24
N ILE A 42 7.56 2.20 -5.01
CA ILE A 42 8.37 2.61 -3.87
C ILE A 42 8.41 1.43 -2.91
N LEU A 43 9.43 0.58 -3.05
CA LEU A 43 9.61 -0.61 -2.24
C LEU A 43 10.47 -0.29 -1.01
N VAL A 44 9.92 -0.52 0.19
CA VAL A 44 10.54 -0.12 1.45
C VAL A 44 10.73 -1.32 2.36
N GLU A 45 11.98 -1.74 2.57
CA GLU A 45 12.30 -2.88 3.44
C GLU A 45 12.25 -2.51 4.93
N ASP A 46 11.63 -3.36 5.75
CA ASP A 46 11.80 -3.37 7.22
C ASP A 46 13.15 -4.00 7.60
N ALA A 47 14.23 -3.26 7.29
CA ALA A 47 15.60 -3.67 7.51
C ALA A 47 16.52 -2.46 7.79
N ALA A 48 17.63 -2.71 8.48
CA ALA A 48 18.63 -1.69 8.78
C ALA A 48 19.45 -1.28 7.54
N ALA A 49 19.50 -2.15 6.52
CA ALA A 49 20.12 -1.91 5.22
C ALA A 49 19.29 -2.61 4.12
N ARG A 50 19.52 -2.22 2.87
CA ARG A 50 18.94 -2.91 1.70
C ARG A 50 19.47 -4.33 1.62
N SER A 51 18.60 -5.31 1.37
CA SER A 51 19.01 -6.69 1.16
C SER A 51 19.49 -6.91 -0.28
N GLU A 52 20.42 -7.83 -0.48
CA GLU A 52 20.85 -8.19 -1.82
C GLU A 52 19.73 -8.81 -2.65
N LEU A 53 18.89 -9.66 -2.04
CA LEU A 53 17.73 -10.28 -2.68
C LEU A 53 16.83 -9.21 -3.30
N VAL A 54 16.40 -8.22 -2.50
CA VAL A 54 15.49 -7.18 -3.02
C VAL A 54 16.21 -6.29 -4.02
N THR A 55 17.49 -5.97 -3.81
CA THR A 55 18.29 -5.17 -4.75
C THR A 55 18.38 -5.83 -6.13
N ARG A 56 18.72 -7.13 -6.19
CA ARG A 56 18.76 -7.89 -7.45
C ARG A 56 17.36 -8.03 -8.05
N PHE A 57 16.37 -8.31 -7.23
CA PHE A 57 14.99 -8.47 -7.66
C PHE A 57 14.47 -7.22 -8.38
N VAL A 58 14.59 -6.03 -7.76
CA VAL A 58 14.09 -4.78 -8.38
C VAL A 58 14.86 -4.39 -9.64
N ALA A 59 16.16 -4.70 -9.71
CA ALA A 59 16.97 -4.48 -10.92
C ALA A 59 16.47 -5.31 -12.10
N GLY A 60 16.01 -6.54 -11.86
CA GLY A 60 15.43 -7.43 -12.89
C GLY A 60 13.92 -7.30 -13.09
N ALA A 61 13.21 -6.56 -12.23
CA ALA A 61 11.74 -6.57 -12.22
C ALA A 61 11.11 -5.81 -13.42
N GLY A 62 11.86 -4.94 -14.10
CA GLY A 62 11.41 -4.27 -15.33
C GLY A 62 10.33 -3.20 -15.12
N LEU A 63 10.29 -2.57 -13.95
CA LEU A 63 9.42 -1.43 -13.66
C LEU A 63 10.19 -0.31 -12.92
N PRO A 64 9.82 0.98 -13.11
CA PRO A 64 10.44 2.07 -12.37
C PRO A 64 10.27 1.87 -10.86
N CYS A 65 11.39 1.80 -10.14
CA CYS A 65 11.38 1.48 -8.72
C CYS A 65 12.32 2.40 -7.94
N THR A 66 11.90 2.83 -6.75
CA THR A 66 12.75 3.39 -5.71
C THR A 66 12.82 2.38 -4.58
N HIS A 67 14.04 1.95 -4.28
CA HIS A 67 14.32 0.98 -3.23
C HIS A 67 14.84 1.70 -1.98
N LEU A 68 14.03 1.70 -0.93
CA LEU A 68 14.31 2.29 0.38
C LEU A 68 14.39 1.20 1.46
N HIS A 69 14.87 1.58 2.63
CA HIS A 69 14.82 0.73 3.81
C HIS A 69 14.68 1.58 5.07
N VAL A 70 14.01 1.03 6.08
CA VAL A 70 13.97 1.59 7.44
C VAL A 70 13.58 0.48 8.42
N PRO A 71 14.34 0.23 9.49
CA PRO A 71 13.99 -0.81 10.43
C PRO A 71 12.86 -0.37 11.36
N THR A 72 11.85 -1.20 11.56
CA THR A 72 10.91 -1.05 12.66
C THR A 72 11.60 -1.43 13.97
N PRO A 73 11.59 -0.57 15.00
CA PRO A 73 12.20 -0.88 16.30
C PRO A 73 11.65 -2.18 16.91
N ARG A 74 12.54 -3.04 17.45
CA ARG A 74 12.19 -4.38 17.97
C ARG A 74 11.00 -4.40 18.93
N ARG A 75 10.87 -3.40 19.80
CA ARG A 75 9.75 -3.26 20.74
C ARG A 75 8.37 -3.21 20.08
N TYR A 76 8.30 -2.86 18.80
CA TYR A 76 7.06 -2.76 18.03
C TYR A 76 6.80 -3.98 17.12
N LYS A 77 7.74 -4.95 17.05
CA LYS A 77 7.56 -6.21 16.32
C LYS A 77 6.84 -7.24 17.22
N ARG A 78 5.62 -6.94 17.65
CA ARG A 78 4.79 -7.80 18.51
C ARG A 78 3.44 -8.10 17.87
N PRO A 79 2.85 -9.27 18.13
CA PRO A 79 1.48 -9.58 17.70
C PRO A 79 0.50 -8.48 18.14
N GLY A 80 -0.43 -8.12 17.26
CA GLY A 80 -1.46 -7.10 17.53
C GLY A 80 -1.01 -5.65 17.38
N LEU A 81 0.28 -5.36 17.18
CA LEU A 81 0.75 -4.01 16.86
C LEU A 81 0.75 -3.75 15.35
N PRO A 82 0.48 -2.50 14.93
CA PRO A 82 0.52 -2.15 13.51
C PRO A 82 1.93 -2.33 12.94
N ARG A 83 1.99 -3.05 11.82
CA ARG A 83 3.19 -3.25 11.01
C ARG A 83 3.31 -2.14 9.97
N ALA A 84 4.47 -2.05 9.32
CA ALA A 84 4.72 -1.16 8.18
C ALA A 84 4.64 0.36 8.42
N THR A 85 4.41 0.84 9.65
CA THR A 85 4.27 2.29 9.92
C THR A 85 5.50 3.09 9.52
N GLU A 86 6.70 2.67 9.90
CA GLU A 86 7.94 3.37 9.52
C GLU A 86 8.15 3.35 8.01
N GLN A 87 7.89 2.21 7.38
CA GLN A 87 8.13 1.98 5.96
C GLN A 87 7.20 2.84 5.10
N ARG A 88 5.90 2.90 5.44
CA ARG A 88 4.94 3.80 4.78
C ARG A 88 5.33 5.27 4.97
N ASN A 89 5.77 5.65 6.17
CA ASN A 89 6.23 7.01 6.45
C ASN A 89 7.53 7.36 5.72
N ALA A 90 8.46 6.41 5.53
CA ALA A 90 9.67 6.62 4.72
C ALA A 90 9.32 6.82 3.24
N GLY A 91 8.34 6.07 2.70
CA GLY A 91 7.82 6.31 1.36
C GLY A 91 7.18 7.70 1.21
N LEU A 92 6.38 8.14 2.19
CA LEU A 92 5.82 9.49 2.23
C LEU A 92 6.92 10.56 2.29
N ALA A 93 7.93 10.37 3.13
CA ALA A 93 9.04 11.31 3.28
C ALA A 93 9.85 11.44 1.98
N TRP A 94 10.19 10.32 1.34
CA TRP A 94 10.86 10.31 0.05
C TRP A 94 10.04 11.03 -1.02
N LEU A 95 8.73 10.76 -1.09
CA LEU A 95 7.86 11.38 -2.07
C LEU A 95 7.82 12.91 -1.89
N ARG A 96 7.71 13.38 -0.65
CA ARG A 96 7.76 14.81 -0.33
C ARG A 96 9.10 15.43 -0.71
N GLN A 97 10.21 14.81 -0.30
CA GLN A 97 11.56 15.29 -0.62
C GLN A 97 11.80 15.37 -2.13
N ARG A 98 11.39 14.33 -2.87
CA ARG A 98 11.55 14.29 -4.34
C ARG A 98 10.88 15.47 -5.02
N HIS A 99 9.71 15.90 -4.54
CA HIS A 99 8.92 16.97 -5.15
C HIS A 99 9.16 18.36 -4.55
N GLN A 100 10.06 18.51 -3.56
CA GLN A 100 10.42 19.82 -2.99
C GLN A 100 11.17 20.73 -3.97
N HIS A 101 11.95 20.15 -4.88
CA HIS A 101 12.82 20.89 -5.81
C HIS A 101 12.41 20.73 -7.28
N LEU A 102 11.25 20.11 -7.53
CA LEU A 102 10.72 19.96 -8.88
C LEU A 102 9.75 21.10 -9.19
N PRO A 103 9.56 21.44 -10.48
CA PRO A 103 8.44 22.27 -10.92
C PRO A 103 7.11 21.72 -10.38
N PRO A 104 6.02 22.52 -10.38
CA PRO A 104 4.71 22.09 -9.90
C PRO A 104 4.41 20.65 -10.35
N PRO A 105 4.16 19.74 -9.40
CA PRO A 105 4.16 18.32 -9.68
C PRO A 105 3.08 18.02 -10.72
N GLN A 106 3.45 17.22 -11.71
CA GLN A 106 2.47 16.63 -12.62
C GLN A 106 1.41 15.86 -11.80
N PRO A 107 0.16 15.75 -12.29
CA PRO A 107 -0.87 14.97 -11.63
C PRO A 107 -0.34 13.58 -11.25
N GLY A 108 -0.58 13.19 -10.00
CA GLY A 108 -0.12 11.91 -9.48
C GLY A 108 -1.02 11.44 -8.35
N VAL A 109 -0.98 10.15 -8.08
CA VAL A 109 -1.75 9.52 -7.01
C VAL A 109 -0.84 8.59 -6.21
N LEU A 110 -0.99 8.61 -4.91
CA LEU A 110 -0.31 7.73 -3.97
C LEU A 110 -1.26 6.61 -3.53
N PHE A 111 -0.77 5.38 -3.55
CA PHE A 111 -1.47 4.19 -3.10
C PHE A 111 -0.57 3.35 -2.17
N PHE A 112 -1.12 2.85 -1.07
CA PHE A 112 -0.41 1.95 -0.16
C PHE A 112 -0.77 0.51 -0.49
N ALA A 113 0.22 -0.26 -0.94
CA ALA A 113 0.03 -1.61 -1.44
C ALA A 113 0.93 -2.59 -0.67
N ASP A 114 0.37 -3.30 0.31
CA ASP A 114 1.09 -4.35 1.04
C ASP A 114 1.47 -5.50 0.09
N ASP A 115 2.62 -6.14 0.35
CA ASP A 115 3.24 -7.06 -0.61
C ASP A 115 2.49 -8.39 -0.82
N ASP A 116 1.57 -8.74 0.08
CA ASP A 116 0.79 -9.98 0.07
C ASP A 116 -0.66 -9.81 -0.41
N ASN A 117 -1.10 -8.59 -0.71
CA ASN A 117 -2.44 -8.33 -1.21
C ASN A 117 -2.58 -8.72 -2.70
N THR A 118 -3.81 -8.76 -3.19
CA THR A 118 -4.12 -9.04 -4.60
C THR A 118 -4.87 -7.87 -5.23
N TYR A 119 -4.45 -7.43 -6.42
CA TYR A 119 -4.94 -6.21 -7.06
C TYR A 119 -5.40 -6.49 -8.49
N SER A 120 -6.62 -6.08 -8.82
CA SER A 120 -7.10 -6.06 -10.21
C SER A 120 -6.46 -4.90 -10.99
N LEU A 121 -6.18 -5.08 -12.28
CA LEU A 121 -5.70 -3.99 -13.15
C LEU A 121 -6.69 -2.82 -13.25
N GLU A 122 -7.99 -3.11 -13.12
CA GLU A 122 -9.07 -2.11 -13.14
C GLU A 122 -8.94 -1.10 -11.98
N LEU A 123 -8.46 -1.55 -10.81
CA LEU A 123 -8.25 -0.68 -9.65
C LEU A 123 -7.33 0.50 -9.95
N PHE A 124 -6.27 0.26 -10.73
CA PHE A 124 -5.31 1.29 -11.09
C PHE A 124 -5.89 2.33 -12.06
N GLN A 125 -6.93 1.98 -12.83
CA GLN A 125 -7.64 2.96 -13.64
C GLN A 125 -8.59 3.80 -12.79
N GLU A 126 -9.27 3.17 -11.82
CA GLU A 126 -10.15 3.86 -10.88
C GLU A 126 -9.42 4.93 -10.07
N MET A 127 -8.27 4.59 -9.47
CA MET A 127 -7.50 5.53 -8.64
C MET A 127 -6.75 6.60 -9.44
N ARG A 128 -6.55 6.41 -10.75
CA ARG A 128 -5.78 7.35 -11.59
C ARG A 128 -6.32 8.77 -11.56
N THR A 129 -7.64 8.88 -11.37
CA THR A 129 -8.40 10.13 -11.49
C THR A 129 -8.66 10.80 -10.14
N THR A 130 -8.05 10.31 -9.06
CA THR A 130 -8.22 10.86 -7.71
C THR A 130 -7.78 12.32 -7.63
N ARG A 131 -8.67 13.20 -7.17
CA ARG A 131 -8.40 14.63 -6.99
C ARG A 131 -8.02 14.97 -5.55
N LYS A 132 -8.70 14.38 -4.58
CA LYS A 132 -8.39 14.45 -3.14
C LYS A 132 -8.06 13.08 -2.58
N VAL A 133 -9.08 12.34 -2.16
CA VAL A 133 -8.95 10.98 -1.61
C VAL A 133 -10.06 10.13 -2.20
N SER A 134 -9.68 9.03 -2.83
CA SER A 134 -10.63 8.06 -3.41
C SER A 134 -10.72 6.82 -2.54
N VAL A 135 -11.91 6.22 -2.48
CA VAL A 135 -12.19 5.03 -1.67
C VAL A 135 -12.95 3.95 -2.44
N TRP A 136 -12.76 2.69 -2.05
CA TRP A 136 -13.41 1.53 -2.68
C TRP A 136 -13.55 0.34 -1.71
N PRO A 137 -14.33 -0.69 -2.07
CA PRO A 137 -14.44 -1.93 -1.31
C PRO A 137 -13.14 -2.74 -1.30
N VAL A 138 -12.88 -3.41 -0.18
CA VAL A 138 -11.76 -4.35 -0.01
C VAL A 138 -12.30 -5.72 0.36
N GLY A 139 -11.88 -6.75 -0.36
CA GLY A 139 -12.26 -8.14 -0.10
C GLY A 139 -11.43 -8.79 1.00
N LEU A 140 -12.02 -9.77 1.69
CA LEU A 140 -11.36 -10.64 2.68
C LEU A 140 -10.70 -9.88 3.85
N VAL A 141 -11.35 -8.82 4.33
CA VAL A 141 -10.83 -7.95 5.40
C VAL A 141 -11.84 -7.80 6.53
N GLY A 142 -11.37 -7.41 7.73
CA GLY A 142 -12.24 -7.15 8.88
C GLY A 142 -13.05 -8.37 9.36
N GLY A 143 -12.59 -9.59 9.05
CA GLY A 143 -13.34 -10.83 9.35
C GLY A 143 -14.60 -11.01 8.50
N ARG A 144 -14.69 -10.36 7.33
CA ARG A 144 -15.83 -10.42 6.41
C ARG A 144 -15.40 -10.78 5.00
N ARG A 145 -16.39 -11.12 4.16
CA ARG A 145 -16.19 -11.30 2.71
C ARG A 145 -15.63 -10.03 2.06
N TYR A 146 -16.11 -8.87 2.52
CA TYR A 146 -15.61 -7.56 2.15
C TYR A 146 -16.01 -6.51 3.19
N GLU A 147 -15.30 -5.38 3.19
CA GLU A 147 -15.72 -4.12 3.79
C GLU A 147 -15.83 -3.06 2.69
N ARG A 148 -16.71 -2.07 2.87
CA ARG A 148 -16.90 -1.00 1.87
C ARG A 148 -17.37 0.32 2.46
N PRO A 149 -17.09 1.45 1.79
CA PRO A 149 -17.85 2.67 1.99
C PRO A 149 -19.33 2.46 1.62
N VAL A 150 -20.24 3.03 2.41
CA VAL A 150 -21.67 3.16 2.08
C VAL A 150 -21.86 4.48 1.34
N VAL A 151 -22.46 4.42 0.16
CA VAL A 151 -22.56 5.54 -0.78
C VAL A 151 -24.02 5.82 -1.10
N GLU A 152 -24.43 7.07 -0.95
CA GLU A 152 -25.74 7.59 -1.36
C GLU A 152 -25.52 8.86 -2.19
N ASN A 153 -26.19 8.97 -3.34
CA ASN A 153 -26.09 10.12 -4.25
C ASN A 153 -24.63 10.52 -4.60
N GLY A 154 -23.75 9.52 -4.76
CA GLY A 154 -22.33 9.73 -5.08
C GLY A 154 -21.47 10.25 -3.91
N LYS A 155 -21.98 10.21 -2.67
CA LYS A 155 -21.29 10.64 -1.45
C LYS A 155 -21.18 9.50 -0.45
N VAL A 156 -20.04 9.43 0.24
CA VAL A 156 -19.86 8.47 1.33
C VAL A 156 -20.66 8.98 2.54
N VAL A 157 -21.56 8.13 3.05
CA VAL A 157 -22.42 8.44 4.21
C VAL A 157 -22.14 7.54 5.41
N GLY A 158 -21.30 6.52 5.23
CA GLY A 158 -20.96 5.59 6.30
C GLY A 158 -20.08 4.45 5.81
N TRP A 159 -19.97 3.41 6.64
CA TRP A 159 -19.06 2.28 6.41
C TRP A 159 -19.75 0.95 6.70
N TYR A 160 -19.64 0.01 5.78
CA TYR A 160 -19.98 -1.39 6.01
C TYR A 160 -18.71 -2.13 6.46
N THR A 161 -18.57 -2.27 7.78
CA THR A 161 -17.41 -2.90 8.44
C THR A 161 -17.88 -3.82 9.57
N GLY A 162 -17.09 -4.86 9.86
CA GLY A 162 -17.32 -5.75 11.00
C GLY A 162 -16.65 -5.28 12.28
N TRP A 163 -15.78 -4.28 12.20
CA TRP A 163 -14.86 -3.96 13.27
C TRP A 163 -14.71 -2.45 13.43
N ARG A 164 -15.16 -1.95 14.59
CA ARG A 164 -15.12 -0.53 14.97
C ARG A 164 -15.70 0.41 13.89
N ALA A 165 -17.01 0.35 13.72
CA ALA A 165 -17.74 1.22 12.80
C ALA A 165 -17.79 2.69 13.27
N ASP A 166 -17.49 2.96 14.53
CA ASP A 166 -17.35 4.29 15.14
C ASP A 166 -16.12 5.07 14.65
N ARG A 167 -15.21 4.42 13.94
CA ARG A 167 -14.02 5.07 13.37
C ARG A 167 -14.45 6.06 12.29
N PRO A 168 -13.89 7.29 12.28
CA PRO A 168 -14.26 8.28 11.27
C PRO A 168 -13.97 7.84 9.83
N PHE A 169 -12.91 7.05 9.64
CA PHE A 169 -12.65 6.35 8.38
C PHE A 169 -12.49 4.86 8.66
N ALA A 170 -13.60 4.12 8.67
CA ALA A 170 -13.59 2.69 8.90
C ALA A 170 -13.29 1.92 7.61
N ILE A 171 -12.05 2.05 7.14
CA ILE A 171 -11.54 1.44 5.91
C ILE A 171 -10.15 0.82 6.15
N ASP A 172 -9.83 -0.19 5.36
CA ASP A 172 -8.51 -0.83 5.31
C ASP A 172 -7.49 0.02 4.51
N MET A 173 -6.19 -0.19 4.77
CA MET A 173 -5.09 0.50 4.08
C MET A 173 -5.16 0.36 2.55
N ALA A 174 -5.58 -0.80 2.03
CA ALA A 174 -5.69 -1.06 0.60
C ALA A 174 -6.96 -0.46 -0.03
N GLY A 175 -7.84 0.15 0.78
CA GLY A 175 -9.14 0.66 0.37
C GLY A 175 -9.17 2.10 -0.14
N PHE A 176 -8.04 2.81 -0.11
CA PHE A 176 -8.01 4.21 -0.52
C PHE A 176 -6.72 4.60 -1.26
N ALA A 177 -6.80 5.71 -1.99
CA ALA A 177 -5.64 6.40 -2.56
C ALA A 177 -5.79 7.91 -2.40
N VAL A 178 -4.65 8.61 -2.42
CA VAL A 178 -4.57 10.05 -2.14
C VAL A 178 -3.88 10.76 -3.29
N SER A 179 -4.40 11.91 -3.73
CA SER A 179 -3.71 12.68 -4.77
C SER A 179 -2.36 13.18 -4.25
N LEU A 180 -1.36 13.22 -5.14
CA LEU A 180 -0.03 13.72 -4.81
C LEU A 180 -0.10 15.15 -4.27
N GLN A 181 -0.98 15.99 -4.83
CA GLN A 181 -1.18 17.36 -4.37
C GLN A 181 -1.59 17.42 -2.90
N VAL A 182 -2.52 16.56 -2.45
CA VAL A 182 -2.94 16.50 -1.04
C VAL A 182 -1.77 16.06 -0.14
N ILE A 183 -0.97 15.07 -0.56
CA ILE A 183 0.19 14.59 0.21
C ILE A 183 1.24 15.70 0.40
N LEU A 184 1.45 16.52 -0.63
CA LEU A 184 2.43 17.61 -0.62
C LEU A 184 1.92 18.85 0.14
N SER A 185 0.63 19.16 0.07
CA SER A 185 0.03 20.27 0.83
C SER A 185 -0.11 19.99 2.33
N HIS A 186 -0.03 18.72 2.74
CA HIS A 186 -0.05 18.29 4.14
C HIS A 186 1.28 17.65 4.56
N PRO A 187 2.40 18.39 4.60
CA PRO A 187 3.73 17.82 4.82
C PRO A 187 3.91 17.17 6.21
N LYS A 188 3.07 17.56 7.18
CA LYS A 188 3.05 17.01 8.55
C LYS A 188 2.21 15.74 8.68
N ALA A 189 1.37 15.40 7.70
CA ALA A 189 0.50 14.23 7.77
C ALA A 189 1.30 12.94 7.64
N VAL A 190 1.31 12.10 8.67
CA VAL A 190 2.02 10.81 8.70
C VAL A 190 1.17 9.78 9.44
N PHE A 191 1.47 8.50 9.23
CA PHE A 191 0.89 7.44 10.04
C PHE A 191 1.45 7.49 11.45
N LYS A 192 0.56 7.62 12.44
CA LYS A 192 0.94 7.69 13.85
C LYS A 192 1.21 6.27 14.38
N ARG A 193 2.37 6.09 15.01
CA ARG A 193 2.66 4.87 15.78
C ARG A 193 2.20 4.98 17.23
N ARG A 194 2.55 6.08 17.90
CA ARG A 194 2.17 6.32 19.31
C ARG A 194 0.78 6.95 19.37
N GLY A 195 -0.06 6.45 20.26
CA GLY A 195 -1.41 6.97 20.50
C GLY A 195 -2.47 6.50 19.50
N SER A 196 -2.07 5.82 18.41
CA SER A 196 -3.03 5.15 17.53
C SER A 196 -3.44 3.84 18.18
N GLN A 197 -4.74 3.68 18.43
CA GLN A 197 -5.28 2.40 18.88
C GLN A 197 -5.11 1.36 17.75
N PRO A 198 -5.10 0.04 18.04
CA PRO A 198 -5.19 -0.96 16.99
C PRO A 198 -6.29 -0.57 16.00
N GLY A 199 -6.02 -0.74 14.69
CA GLY A 199 -6.90 -0.39 13.56
C GLY A 199 -7.34 1.08 13.42
N MET A 200 -6.67 2.03 14.10
CA MET A 200 -6.89 3.47 13.89
C MET A 200 -5.88 4.11 12.93
N GLN A 201 -4.90 3.36 12.43
CA GLN A 201 -3.78 3.92 11.68
C GLN A 201 -4.24 4.65 10.40
N GLU A 202 -5.17 4.06 9.67
CA GLU A 202 -5.81 4.62 8.47
C GLU A 202 -6.62 5.87 8.83
N SER A 203 -7.49 5.75 9.84
CA SER A 203 -8.33 6.85 10.32
C SER A 203 -7.52 8.05 10.79
N ASP A 204 -6.47 7.82 11.59
CA ASP A 204 -5.64 8.90 12.11
C ASP A 204 -4.87 9.62 11.00
N PHE A 205 -4.49 8.91 9.94
CA PHE A 205 -3.88 9.50 8.76
C PHE A 205 -4.88 10.31 7.93
N LEU A 206 -6.03 9.72 7.57
CA LEU A 206 -7.03 10.33 6.70
C LEU A 206 -7.64 11.61 7.31
N LYS A 207 -7.87 11.63 8.63
CA LYS A 207 -8.32 12.83 9.37
C LYS A 207 -7.41 14.05 9.22
N GLN A 208 -6.13 13.84 8.89
CA GLN A 208 -5.17 14.94 8.74
C GLN A 208 -5.22 15.58 7.35
N ILE A 209 -5.90 14.96 6.39
CA ILE A 209 -5.80 15.32 4.97
C ILE A 209 -7.14 15.46 4.23
N THR A 210 -8.25 14.99 4.81
CA THR A 210 -9.57 15.07 4.18
C THR A 210 -10.70 14.90 5.19
N THR A 211 -11.94 15.13 4.76
CA THR A 211 -13.18 14.77 5.48
C THR A 211 -13.98 13.70 4.72
N VAL A 212 -15.01 13.12 5.34
CA VAL A 212 -15.82 12.04 4.72
C VAL A 212 -16.57 12.55 3.47
N GLU A 213 -17.01 13.81 3.49
CA GLU A 213 -17.79 14.45 2.43
C GLU A 213 -16.96 14.74 1.16
N GLU A 214 -15.64 14.79 1.33
CA GLU A 214 -14.65 15.00 0.27
C GLU A 214 -14.19 13.70 -0.39
N LEU A 215 -14.52 12.54 0.19
CA LEU A 215 -14.15 11.24 -0.36
C LEU A 215 -14.79 11.03 -1.74
N GLU A 216 -14.01 10.48 -2.65
CA GLU A 216 -14.44 10.14 -4.01
C GLU A 216 -14.72 8.63 -4.09
N PRO A 217 -15.99 8.19 -4.08
CA PRO A 217 -16.30 6.77 -4.23
C PRO A 217 -15.92 6.29 -5.62
N LYS A 218 -15.21 5.17 -5.68
CA LYS A 218 -14.79 4.48 -6.92
C LYS A 218 -15.45 3.10 -7.00
N ALA A 219 -15.05 2.29 -7.98
CA ALA A 219 -15.47 0.90 -8.15
C ALA A 219 -17.01 0.77 -8.21
N ASN A 220 -17.60 1.55 -9.13
CA ASN A 220 -19.04 1.64 -9.34
C ASN A 220 -19.81 1.99 -8.06
N ASN A 221 -19.58 3.19 -7.49
CA ASN A 221 -20.17 3.63 -6.21
C ASN A 221 -19.98 2.62 -5.07
N CYS A 222 -18.77 2.08 -4.98
CA CYS A 222 -18.37 1.10 -3.99
C CYS A 222 -19.20 -0.20 -3.99
N THR A 223 -19.61 -0.66 -5.18
CA THR A 223 -20.35 -1.93 -5.34
C THR A 223 -19.51 -3.07 -5.90
N LYS A 224 -18.29 -2.80 -6.37
CA LYS A 224 -17.37 -3.79 -6.94
C LYS A 224 -16.11 -3.95 -6.09
N VAL A 225 -15.69 -5.20 -5.85
CA VAL A 225 -14.42 -5.51 -5.18
C VAL A 225 -13.32 -5.64 -6.24
N LEU A 226 -12.28 -4.81 -6.13
CA LEU A 226 -11.15 -4.76 -7.07
C LEU A 226 -9.79 -5.02 -6.39
N VAL A 227 -9.80 -5.23 -5.08
CA VAL A 227 -8.63 -5.51 -4.24
C VAL A 227 -9.02 -6.48 -3.13
N TRP A 228 -8.11 -7.39 -2.80
CA TRP A 228 -8.30 -8.41 -1.77
C TRP A 228 -7.12 -8.41 -0.79
N HIS A 229 -7.43 -8.43 0.49
CA HIS A 229 -6.45 -8.54 1.57
C HIS A 229 -6.03 -10.01 1.78
N THR A 230 -5.48 -10.63 0.74
CA THR A 230 -4.93 -11.98 0.80
C THR A 230 -3.72 -12.07 1.75
N ARG A 231 -3.47 -13.28 2.29
CA ARG A 231 -2.24 -13.59 3.03
C ARG A 231 -1.80 -14.99 2.67
N THR A 232 -0.51 -15.17 2.45
CA THR A 232 0.05 -16.51 2.27
C THR A 232 0.22 -17.18 3.63
N GLU A 233 -0.10 -18.48 3.69
CA GLU A 233 0.11 -19.28 4.88
C GLU A 233 1.59 -19.32 5.29
N LYS A 234 1.84 -19.65 6.57
CA LYS A 234 3.21 -19.82 7.05
C LYS A 234 3.81 -21.07 6.39
N VAL A 235 4.96 -20.92 5.74
CA VAL A 235 5.67 -22.03 5.10
C VAL A 235 6.02 -23.11 6.12
N ASN A 236 5.70 -24.35 5.78
CA ASN A 236 6.10 -25.52 6.54
C ASN A 236 7.48 -26.02 6.05
N LEU A 237 8.51 -25.76 6.86
CA LEU A 237 9.89 -26.21 6.61
C LEU A 237 10.31 -27.35 7.57
N ALA A 238 9.36 -28.22 7.95
CA ALA A 238 9.64 -29.32 8.89
C ALA A 238 10.72 -30.30 8.38
N ASN A 239 10.86 -30.44 7.06
CA ASN A 239 11.82 -31.34 6.42
C ASN A 239 13.08 -30.61 5.92
N GLU A 240 13.29 -29.34 6.29
CA GLU A 240 14.49 -28.60 5.90
C GLU A 240 15.72 -29.23 6.57
N PRO A 241 16.70 -29.76 5.81
CA PRO A 241 17.84 -30.44 6.38
C PRO A 241 18.71 -29.47 7.17
N LYS A 242 19.09 -29.84 8.41
CA LYS A 242 20.00 -29.02 9.25
C LYS A 242 21.48 -29.38 9.10
N TYR A 243 21.76 -30.61 8.68
CA TYR A 243 23.13 -31.17 8.67
C TYR A 243 23.58 -31.59 7.27
N HIS A 244 22.69 -32.19 6.48
CA HIS A 244 22.97 -32.59 5.09
C HIS A 244 22.45 -31.53 4.12
N LEU A 245 23.10 -30.36 4.12
CA LEU A 245 22.74 -29.24 3.25
C LEU A 245 23.08 -29.57 1.79
N ASP A 246 22.31 -29.00 0.87
CA ASP A 246 22.67 -29.02 -0.56
C ASP A 246 24.01 -28.29 -0.77
N THR A 247 24.76 -28.76 -1.77
CA THR A 247 26.03 -28.18 -2.20
C THR A 247 25.85 -26.85 -2.93
N VAL A 248 24.65 -26.60 -3.47
CA VAL A 248 24.29 -25.37 -4.17
C VAL A 248 23.36 -24.54 -3.29
N ASN A 249 23.67 -23.25 -3.13
CA ASN A 249 22.77 -22.32 -2.44
C ASN A 249 21.74 -21.76 -3.44
N ILE A 250 20.47 -22.13 -3.26
CA ILE A 250 19.36 -21.71 -4.11
C ILE A 250 18.55 -20.63 -3.39
N GLU A 251 18.47 -19.43 -3.97
CA GLU A 251 17.67 -18.33 -3.44
C GLU A 251 16.17 -18.57 -3.67
N VAL A 252 15.42 -18.75 -2.57
CA VAL A 252 13.96 -18.84 -2.52
C VAL A 252 13.32 -17.52 -2.12
#